data_AF-A0AA36MYS0-F1
#
_entry.id   AF-A0AA36MYS0-F1
#
_cell.length_a   1.000
_cell.length_b   1.000
_cell.length_c   1.000
_cell.angle_alpha   90.00
_cell.angle_beta   90.00
_cell.angle_gamma   90.00
#
_symmetry.space_group_name_H-M   'P 1'
#
loop_
_entity.id
_entity.type
_entity.pdbx_description
1 polymer ?
#
loop_
_entity_poly.entity_id
_entity_poly.type
_entity_poly.pdbx_seq_one_letter_code
_entity_poly.pdbx_strand_id
1 'polypeptide(L)'
;MARVRVLAVALVFLALPAAFTGGFERPRAKTPRVPLKADAIGQAFQLPPEKVVEAVKRAGPRVTAADVAAKGGLSLQEARKGVVELAAALGEDAELQVSKEGEIVYRFPSNVQVALSKASSAAAVREAWNAAKPTVLTGLRCMFGVALFASIAVIYAAIIAISTSSSDRDRDDRRRGDSFGGGGFDMSFGPRLYYGSSPFDVLFYRPYTAPYRHWGDEYEPEPPEMGFLESVYSFVFGDGDPNTGREEQQLAAVAAWARRNDGVLTAEQLAPLLDPPEYPSGSSYNVNESWALPALQRLNGRPEVAKSGQIVYVFDDLQTTAGQYERLRRSNPPAILEEREIPFSLADQGSLVLVGLLGAANLIGAAYLGAEFASLDAGVKLIGFLGTVKALYPALVGYAVSFFAVPALRFLSLKKRNSDIDERNKHRRQWLDVLRSGEVDGKLAEARKYKQQMREISSENSVYSTAKEAAPQSADQDLEDFDRRLRS
;
A
#
# COMPACT_ATOMS: atom_id res chain seq x y z
N MET A 1 18.05 -18.86 44.43
CA MET A 1 17.93 -17.64 43.61
C MET A 1 17.68 -18.06 42.17
N ALA A 2 16.42 -18.07 41.79
CA ALA A 2 15.96 -18.30 40.43
C ALA A 2 15.90 -16.94 39.72
N ARG A 3 16.34 -16.88 38.45
CA ARG A 3 15.79 -16.10 37.33
C ARG A 3 16.84 -15.94 36.22
N VAL A 4 16.32 -15.87 35.00
CA VAL A 4 16.97 -15.41 33.76
C VAL A 4 17.84 -16.41 32.99
N ARG A 5 17.23 -17.45 32.39
CA ARG A 5 17.70 -18.07 31.13
C ARG A 5 16.55 -18.62 30.28
N VAL A 6 15.52 -17.81 30.02
CA VAL A 6 14.40 -18.17 29.11
C VAL A 6 14.29 -17.20 27.91
N LEU A 7 15.08 -16.12 27.86
CA LEU A 7 14.88 -15.07 26.84
C LEU A 7 15.65 -15.22 25.52
N ALA A 8 16.42 -16.30 25.31
CA ALA A 8 17.31 -16.40 24.13
C ALA A 8 16.74 -17.19 22.95
N VAL A 9 15.59 -17.88 23.09
CA VAL A 9 15.05 -18.75 22.02
C VAL A 9 14.07 -18.00 21.10
N ALA A 10 13.58 -16.83 21.51
CA ALA A 10 12.70 -15.99 20.68
C ALA A 10 13.46 -15.13 19.64
N LEU A 11 14.79 -15.12 19.64
CA LEU A 11 15.61 -14.18 18.86
C LEU A 11 16.25 -14.79 17.59
N VAL A 12 15.97 -16.07 17.28
CA VAL A 12 16.60 -16.77 16.14
C VAL A 12 15.86 -16.55 14.81
N PHE A 13 14.69 -15.89 14.79
CA PHE A 13 13.98 -15.54 13.56
C PHE A 13 14.33 -14.17 12.94
N LEU A 14 15.37 -13.49 13.45
CA LEU A 14 15.87 -12.22 12.91
C LEU A 14 17.40 -12.28 12.74
N ALA A 15 17.86 -13.01 11.73
CA ALA A 15 19.23 -12.89 11.24
C ALA A 15 19.27 -13.10 9.71
N LEU A 16 19.39 -11.98 8.99
CA LEU A 16 19.82 -11.94 7.59
C LEU A 16 21.18 -12.64 7.43
N PRO A 17 21.43 -13.41 6.35
CA PRO A 17 22.80 -13.71 5.96
C PRO A 17 23.27 -12.74 4.88
N ALA A 18 24.30 -11.97 5.22
CA ALA A 18 25.32 -11.60 4.26
C ALA A 18 26.24 -12.81 4.02
N ALA A 19 26.80 -12.89 2.82
CA ALA A 19 27.80 -13.84 2.32
C ALA A 19 27.27 -15.12 1.66
N PHE A 20 27.20 -15.08 0.32
CA PHE A 20 27.68 -16.19 -0.50
C PHE A 20 28.35 -15.63 -1.76
N THR A 21 29.68 -15.59 -1.74
CA THR A 21 30.55 -15.46 -2.90
C THR A 21 30.79 -16.86 -3.47
N GLY A 22 30.40 -17.10 -4.72
CA GLY A 22 30.67 -18.36 -5.41
C GLY A 22 30.11 -18.33 -6.83
N GLY A 23 31.00 -18.30 -7.82
CA GLY A 23 30.66 -18.12 -9.23
C GLY A 23 29.86 -19.27 -9.84
N PHE A 24 29.00 -18.92 -10.78
CA PHE A 24 28.39 -19.86 -11.72
C PHE A 24 28.44 -19.23 -13.12
N GLU A 25 29.14 -19.89 -14.03
CA GLU A 25 29.26 -19.51 -15.44
C GLU A 25 27.93 -19.67 -16.18
N ARG A 26 27.64 -18.72 -17.07
CA ARG A 26 26.41 -18.64 -17.88
C ARG A 26 26.57 -19.40 -19.21
N PRO A 27 25.52 -20.02 -19.77
CA PRO A 27 25.44 -20.26 -21.20
C PRO A 27 24.97 -18.98 -21.93
N ARG A 28 25.66 -18.65 -23.02
CA ARG A 28 25.36 -17.53 -23.93
C ARG A 28 24.12 -17.84 -24.78
N ALA A 29 23.09 -17.01 -24.69
CA ALA A 29 22.10 -16.82 -25.75
C ALA A 29 22.16 -15.37 -26.24
N LYS A 30 22.31 -15.19 -27.56
CA LYS A 30 22.39 -13.89 -28.23
C LYS A 30 20.99 -13.30 -28.40
N THR A 31 20.73 -12.17 -27.75
CA THR A 31 19.62 -11.26 -28.08
C THR A 31 20.16 -9.87 -28.42
N PRO A 32 19.53 -9.15 -29.36
CA PRO A 32 20.05 -7.89 -29.88
C PRO A 32 20.01 -6.80 -28.79
N ARG A 33 21.16 -6.14 -28.62
CA ARG A 33 21.37 -5.05 -27.66
C ARG A 33 20.65 -3.80 -28.16
N VAL A 34 19.53 -3.46 -27.53
CA VAL A 34 19.06 -2.06 -27.46
C VAL A 34 19.93 -1.38 -26.39
N PRO A 35 20.58 -0.24 -26.67
CA PRO A 35 21.28 0.50 -25.63
C PRO A 35 20.23 1.05 -24.66
N LEU A 36 20.10 0.42 -23.50
CA LEU A 36 19.40 0.97 -22.34
C LEU A 36 20.11 2.27 -21.96
N LYS A 37 19.48 3.38 -22.36
CA LYS A 37 19.82 4.72 -21.90
C LYS A 37 19.73 4.72 -20.37
N ALA A 38 20.88 4.89 -19.72
CA ALA A 38 21.03 4.85 -18.27
C ALA A 38 20.52 6.12 -17.56
N ASP A 39 19.42 6.71 -18.06
CA ASP A 39 18.92 8.02 -17.60
C ASP A 39 17.47 8.00 -17.08
N ALA A 40 16.91 6.82 -16.77
CA ALA A 40 15.50 6.69 -16.35
C ALA A 40 15.30 6.08 -14.94
N ILE A 41 16.27 6.20 -14.03
CA ILE A 41 16.16 5.68 -12.64
C ILE A 41 16.59 6.75 -11.61
N GLY A 42 16.09 7.98 -11.72
CA GLY A 42 16.50 9.06 -10.82
C GLY A 42 15.56 10.26 -10.75
N GLN A 43 14.24 10.04 -10.80
CA GLN A 43 13.28 11.13 -10.67
C GLN A 43 12.29 10.88 -9.52
N ALA A 44 12.77 11.07 -8.29
CA ALA A 44 11.98 11.52 -7.14
C ALA A 44 12.97 11.86 -6.01
N PHE A 45 12.93 13.09 -5.50
CA PHE A 45 13.90 13.74 -4.59
C PHE A 45 15.25 14.10 -5.25
N GLN A 46 15.27 15.19 -6.02
CA GLN A 46 16.52 15.86 -6.36
C GLN A 46 17.06 16.54 -5.10
N LEU A 47 18.20 16.07 -4.60
CA LEU A 47 18.94 16.79 -3.56
C LEU A 47 19.21 18.22 -4.05
N PRO A 48 18.97 19.24 -3.21
CA PRO A 48 19.19 20.62 -3.60
C PRO A 48 20.66 20.81 -4.01
N PRO A 49 20.96 21.65 -5.02
CA PRO A 49 22.32 21.84 -5.50
C PRO A 49 23.26 22.19 -4.35
N GLU A 50 24.39 21.50 -4.23
CA GLU A 50 25.35 21.68 -3.11
C GLU A 50 25.79 23.14 -2.96
N LYS A 51 25.92 23.85 -4.09
CA LYS A 51 26.22 25.29 -4.15
C LYS A 51 25.19 26.15 -3.43
N VAL A 52 23.91 25.78 -3.49
CA VAL A 52 22.82 26.52 -2.82
C VAL A 52 22.86 26.27 -1.31
N VAL A 53 23.10 25.04 -0.89
CA VAL A 53 23.26 24.68 0.54
C VAL A 53 24.43 25.45 1.16
N GLU A 54 25.55 25.54 0.44
CA GLU A 54 26.71 26.30 0.89
C GLU A 54 26.46 27.81 0.89
N ALA A 55 25.75 28.34 -0.11
CA ALA A 55 25.36 29.74 -0.18
C ALA A 55 24.45 30.15 0.98
N VAL A 56 23.47 29.31 1.34
CA VAL A 56 22.57 29.53 2.50
C VAL A 56 23.37 29.52 3.80
N LYS A 57 24.32 28.59 3.96
CA LYS A 57 25.21 28.56 5.15
C LYS A 57 26.00 29.87 5.31
N ARG A 58 26.48 30.44 4.20
CA ARG A 58 27.25 31.70 4.19
C ARG A 58 26.36 32.94 4.38
N ALA A 59 25.11 32.89 3.94
CA ALA A 59 24.14 33.98 4.06
C ALA A 59 23.49 34.03 5.46
N GLY A 60 23.37 32.88 6.15
CA GLY A 60 22.85 32.78 7.51
C GLY A 60 21.52 32.02 7.61
N PRO A 61 20.92 31.94 8.81
CA PRO A 61 19.67 31.17 9.03
C PRO A 61 18.43 31.86 8.49
N ARG A 62 18.50 33.12 8.03
CA ARG A 62 17.37 33.89 7.49
C ARG A 62 17.85 34.56 6.21
N VAL A 63 17.32 34.15 5.06
CA VAL A 63 17.88 34.47 3.74
C VAL A 63 16.79 34.74 2.72
N THR A 64 17.04 35.67 1.81
CA THR A 64 16.28 35.83 0.57
C THR A 64 16.96 35.13 -0.59
N ALA A 65 16.25 34.91 -1.70
CA ALA A 65 16.87 34.37 -2.90
C ALA A 65 17.98 35.28 -3.46
N ALA A 66 17.90 36.60 -3.22
CA ALA A 66 18.94 37.56 -3.61
C ALA A 66 20.21 37.40 -2.75
N ASP A 67 20.07 37.18 -1.45
CA ASP A 67 21.21 36.92 -0.55
C ASP A 67 21.95 35.64 -0.94
N VAL A 68 21.20 34.59 -1.29
CA VAL A 68 21.74 33.31 -1.74
C VAL A 68 22.43 33.43 -3.10
N ALA A 69 21.88 34.23 -4.03
CA ALA A 69 22.54 34.54 -5.29
C ALA A 69 23.86 35.30 -5.08
N ALA A 70 23.84 36.34 -4.24
CA ALA A 70 24.99 37.19 -3.96
C ALA A 70 26.12 36.47 -3.21
N LYS A 71 25.80 35.60 -2.25
CA LYS A 71 26.78 34.84 -1.48
C LYS A 71 27.23 33.55 -2.17
N GLY A 72 26.38 32.99 -3.03
CA GLY A 72 26.62 31.75 -3.76
C GLY A 72 27.26 31.92 -5.14
N GLY A 73 27.27 33.14 -5.69
CA GLY A 73 27.69 33.37 -7.08
C GLY A 73 26.77 32.66 -8.08
N LEU A 74 25.47 32.62 -7.77
CA LEU A 74 24.45 31.94 -8.56
C LEU A 74 23.60 32.96 -9.32
N SER A 75 23.01 32.56 -10.45
CA SER A 75 21.97 33.39 -11.05
C SER A 75 20.77 33.51 -10.11
N LEU A 76 20.01 34.61 -10.21
CA LEU A 76 18.83 34.82 -9.37
C LEU A 76 17.78 33.72 -9.58
N GLN A 77 17.69 33.15 -10.78
CA GLN A 77 16.79 32.05 -11.11
C GLN A 77 17.22 30.74 -10.43
N GLU A 78 18.51 30.39 -10.49
CA GLU A 78 19.07 29.22 -9.81
C GLU A 78 18.94 29.33 -8.29
N ALA A 79 19.19 30.52 -7.72
CA ALA A 79 19.03 30.77 -6.30
C ALA A 79 17.56 30.66 -5.87
N ARG A 80 16.61 31.24 -6.62
CA ARG A 80 15.18 31.10 -6.34
C ARG A 80 14.73 29.65 -6.36
N LYS A 81 15.07 28.92 -7.42
CA LYS A 81 14.71 27.51 -7.57
C LYS A 81 15.33 26.64 -6.47
N GLY A 82 16.64 26.79 -6.23
CA GLY A 82 17.36 25.99 -5.26
C GLY A 82 16.93 26.23 -3.82
N VAL A 83 16.57 27.46 -3.44
CA VAL A 83 16.10 27.78 -2.08
C VAL A 83 14.73 27.17 -1.82
N VAL A 84 13.85 27.14 -2.82
CA VAL A 84 12.54 26.47 -2.75
C VAL A 84 12.73 24.95 -2.64
N GLU A 85 13.62 24.36 -3.44
CA GLU A 85 13.95 22.92 -3.36
C GLU A 85 14.53 22.55 -2.00
N LEU A 86 15.42 23.39 -1.45
CA LEU A 86 15.99 23.20 -0.11
C LEU A 86 14.91 23.30 0.99
N ALA A 87 14.00 24.28 0.89
CA ALA A 87 12.90 24.41 1.84
C ALA A 87 11.94 23.21 1.76
N ALA A 88 11.60 22.76 0.55
CA ALA A 88 10.77 21.57 0.34
C ALA A 88 11.46 20.29 0.86
N ALA A 89 12.78 20.17 0.71
CA ALA A 89 13.55 19.04 1.21
C ALA A 89 13.64 19.00 2.74
N LEU A 90 13.64 20.15 3.41
CA LEU A 90 13.70 20.27 4.87
C LEU A 90 12.31 20.22 5.54
N GLY A 91 11.23 20.48 4.79
CA GLY A 91 9.87 20.40 5.28
C GLY A 91 9.64 21.31 6.49
N GLU A 92 9.22 20.73 7.62
CA GLU A 92 8.91 21.46 8.86
C GLU A 92 10.11 22.23 9.46
N ASP A 93 11.35 21.84 9.12
CA ASP A 93 12.55 22.53 9.59
C ASP A 93 12.83 23.85 8.86
N ALA A 94 12.14 24.12 7.74
CA ALA A 94 12.25 25.36 6.98
C ALA A 94 10.97 26.20 7.11
N GLU A 95 11.11 27.44 7.57
CA GLU A 95 9.99 28.36 7.80
C GLU A 95 9.97 29.46 6.71
N LEU A 96 8.80 29.71 6.13
CA LEU A 96 8.58 30.76 5.14
C LEU A 96 7.96 31.99 5.81
N GLN A 97 8.61 33.14 5.67
CA GLN A 97 8.11 34.41 6.19
C GLN A 97 7.92 35.41 5.05
N VAL A 98 6.83 36.18 5.10
CA VAL A 98 6.55 37.23 4.12
C VAL A 98 6.68 38.58 4.81
N SER A 99 7.45 39.51 4.23
CA SER A 99 7.61 40.87 4.77
C SER A 99 6.33 41.70 4.52
N LYS A 100 6.20 42.85 5.19
CA LYS A 100 5.05 43.76 5.00
C LYS A 100 5.02 44.37 3.59
N GLU A 101 6.17 44.34 2.92
CA GLU A 101 6.42 44.80 1.56
C GLU A 101 6.22 43.66 0.52
N GLY A 102 5.87 42.44 0.96
CA GLY A 102 5.59 41.29 0.10
C GLY A 102 6.81 40.44 -0.27
N GLU A 103 7.97 40.67 0.36
CA GLU A 103 9.18 39.89 0.06
C GLU A 103 9.22 38.57 0.83
N ILE A 104 9.63 37.50 0.13
CA ILE A 104 9.70 36.16 0.70
C ILE A 104 11.08 35.95 1.34
N VAL A 105 11.07 35.67 2.63
CA VAL A 105 12.25 35.37 3.45
C VAL A 105 12.17 33.93 3.93
N TYR A 106 13.21 33.16 3.67
CA TYR A 106 13.33 31.78 4.11
C TYR A 106 14.14 31.71 5.39
N ARG A 107 13.65 30.97 6.38
CA ARG A 107 14.37 30.70 7.61
C ARG A 107 14.72 29.22 7.68
N PHE A 108 16.03 28.95 7.73
CA PHE A 108 16.61 27.62 7.77
C PHE A 108 17.21 27.33 9.15
N PRO A 109 17.34 26.04 9.54
CA PRO A 109 17.95 25.67 10.80
C PRO A 109 19.44 26.03 10.78
N SER A 110 20.01 26.29 11.97
CA SER A 110 21.42 26.69 12.11
C SER A 110 22.42 25.70 11.49
N ASN A 111 22.05 24.42 11.39
CA ASN A 111 22.83 23.35 10.77
C ASN A 111 22.08 22.68 9.61
N VAL A 112 21.99 23.38 8.47
CA VAL A 112 21.31 22.94 7.25
C VAL A 112 21.75 21.55 6.78
N GLN A 113 23.05 21.23 6.83
CA GLN A 113 23.57 19.91 6.42
C GLN A 113 23.08 18.76 7.31
N VAL A 114 22.98 18.98 8.62
CA VAL A 114 22.50 17.96 9.56
C VAL A 114 21.00 17.75 9.37
N ALA A 115 20.23 18.83 9.23
CA ALA A 115 18.80 18.75 8.95
C ALA A 115 18.54 18.05 7.59
N LEU A 116 19.31 18.40 6.55
CA LEU A 116 19.22 17.77 5.24
C LEU A 116 19.61 16.28 5.30
N SER A 117 20.64 15.90 6.06
CA SER A 117 21.05 14.49 6.21
C SER A 117 20.01 13.64 6.97
N LYS A 118 19.27 14.24 7.92
CA LYS A 118 18.15 13.59 8.60
C LYS A 118 16.96 13.42 7.66
N ALA A 119 16.59 14.46 6.93
CA ALA A 119 15.52 14.40 5.94
C ALA A 119 15.85 13.40 4.82
N SER A 120 17.08 13.39 4.32
CA SER A 120 17.53 12.48 3.26
C SER A 120 17.65 11.03 3.73
N SER A 121 18.12 10.78 4.96
CA SER A 121 18.17 9.42 5.52
C SER A 121 16.78 8.90 5.87
N ALA A 122 15.89 9.73 6.40
CA ALA A 122 14.49 9.37 6.60
C ALA A 122 13.78 9.06 5.27
N ALA A 123 14.02 9.87 4.23
CA ALA A 123 13.50 9.62 2.88
C ALA A 123 14.10 8.34 2.27
N ALA A 124 15.41 8.13 2.37
CA ALA A 124 16.09 6.93 1.86
C ALA A 124 15.67 5.66 2.61
N VAL A 125 15.46 5.72 3.93
CA VAL A 125 14.91 4.59 4.71
C VAL A 125 13.48 4.31 4.27
N ARG A 126 12.66 5.34 4.02
CA ARG A 126 11.28 5.18 3.55
C ARG A 126 11.24 4.57 2.15
N GLU A 127 12.14 4.99 1.27
CA GLU A 127 12.29 4.45 -0.08
C GLU A 127 12.82 3.02 -0.05
N ALA A 128 13.89 2.74 0.69
CA ALA A 128 14.42 1.40 0.89
C ALA A 128 13.39 0.48 1.53
N TRP A 129 12.61 0.96 2.49
CA TRP A 129 11.49 0.23 3.07
C TRP A 129 10.40 -0.02 2.02
N ASN A 130 9.98 0.98 1.26
CA ASN A 130 8.96 0.80 0.21
C ASN A 130 9.42 -0.18 -0.88
N ALA A 131 10.71 -0.17 -1.24
CA ALA A 131 11.31 -1.09 -2.20
C ALA A 131 11.48 -2.51 -1.64
N ALA A 132 11.87 -2.64 -0.37
CA ALA A 132 12.12 -3.94 0.27
C ALA A 132 10.86 -4.59 0.86
N LYS A 133 9.85 -3.80 1.24
CA LYS A 133 8.58 -4.25 1.82
C LYS A 133 7.95 -5.43 1.06
N PRO A 134 7.79 -5.41 -0.28
CA PRO A 134 7.20 -6.56 -0.98
C PRO A 134 8.04 -7.83 -0.78
N THR A 135 9.35 -7.77 -0.95
CA THR A 135 10.25 -8.93 -0.81
C THR A 135 10.33 -9.44 0.62
N VAL A 136 10.45 -8.55 1.61
CA VAL A 136 10.52 -8.92 3.03
C VAL A 136 9.21 -9.56 3.48
N LEU A 137 8.07 -8.97 3.11
CA LEU A 137 6.78 -9.54 3.47
C LEU A 137 6.61 -10.91 2.82
N THR A 138 6.92 -11.08 1.54
CA THR A 138 6.86 -12.39 0.87
C THR A 138 7.77 -13.42 1.52
N GLY A 139 9.00 -13.04 1.88
CA GLY A 139 9.90 -13.90 2.64
C GLY A 139 9.26 -14.36 3.96
N LEU A 140 8.65 -13.44 4.71
CA LEU A 140 7.92 -13.78 5.94
C LEU A 140 6.74 -14.73 5.68
N ARG A 141 6.00 -14.56 4.56
CA ARG A 141 4.88 -15.45 4.17
C ARG A 141 5.36 -16.87 3.95
N CYS A 142 6.40 -17.04 3.12
CA CYS A 142 6.94 -18.35 2.82
C CYS A 142 7.56 -19.01 4.05
N MET A 143 8.30 -18.25 4.87
CA MET A 143 8.93 -18.76 6.09
C MET A 143 7.91 -19.31 7.08
N PHE A 144 6.73 -18.68 7.19
CA PHE A 144 5.69 -19.15 8.08
C PHE A 144 5.09 -20.49 7.62
N GLY A 145 4.86 -20.67 6.32
CA GLY A 145 4.42 -21.94 5.75
C GLY A 145 5.48 -23.05 5.86
N VAL A 146 6.76 -22.71 5.64
CA VAL A 146 7.88 -23.66 5.83
C VAL A 146 8.00 -24.07 7.30
N ALA A 147 7.75 -23.15 8.23
CA ALA A 147 7.72 -23.46 9.67
C ALA A 147 6.62 -24.48 10.02
N LEU A 148 5.48 -24.47 9.32
CA LEU A 148 4.43 -25.49 9.50
C LEU A 148 4.96 -26.88 9.17
N PHE A 149 5.56 -27.04 7.99
CA PHE A 149 6.16 -28.32 7.59
C PHE A 149 7.31 -28.75 8.51
N ALA A 150 8.18 -27.82 8.89
CA ALA A 150 9.28 -28.10 9.80
C ALA A 150 8.79 -28.55 11.18
N SER A 151 7.75 -27.90 11.72
CA SER A 151 7.16 -28.29 13.01
C SER A 151 6.52 -29.67 12.95
N ILE A 152 5.74 -29.98 11.91
CA ILE A 152 5.19 -31.32 11.67
C ILE A 152 6.33 -32.35 11.58
N ALA A 153 7.33 -32.11 10.74
CA ALA A 153 8.44 -33.04 10.54
C ALA A 153 9.18 -33.34 11.86
N VAL A 154 9.50 -32.29 12.65
CA VAL A 154 10.19 -32.45 13.94
C VAL A 154 9.33 -33.21 14.95
N ILE A 155 8.03 -32.90 15.03
CA ILE A 155 7.12 -33.56 15.96
C ILE A 155 6.99 -35.04 15.64
N TYR A 156 6.68 -35.40 14.40
CA TYR A 156 6.47 -36.80 14.02
C TYR A 156 7.77 -37.60 14.02
N ALA A 157 8.91 -37.00 13.66
CA ALA A 157 10.21 -37.65 13.82
C ALA A 157 10.53 -37.96 15.30
N ALA A 158 10.18 -37.05 16.22
CA ALA A 158 10.35 -37.29 17.65
C ALA A 158 9.42 -38.38 18.19
N ILE A 159 8.16 -38.39 17.75
CA ILE A 159 7.20 -39.46 18.09
C ILE A 159 7.75 -40.81 17.64
N ILE A 160 8.17 -40.94 16.38
CA ILE A 160 8.75 -42.19 15.85
C ILE A 160 10.00 -42.60 16.65
N ALA A 161 10.91 -41.66 16.93
CA ALA A 161 12.12 -41.95 17.70
C ALA A 161 11.82 -42.48 19.11
N ILE A 162 10.81 -41.93 19.79
CA ILE A 162 10.35 -42.40 21.10
C ILE A 162 9.73 -43.81 20.96
N SER A 163 8.82 -44.01 20.01
CA SER A 163 8.13 -45.29 19.80
C SER A 163 9.06 -46.43 19.35
N THR A 164 10.10 -46.16 18.58
CA THR A 164 11.09 -47.18 18.21
C THR A 164 11.98 -47.53 19.42
N SER A 165 12.34 -46.56 20.25
CA SER A 165 13.18 -46.80 21.44
C SER A 165 12.50 -47.63 22.54
N SER A 166 11.17 -47.77 22.52
CA SER A 166 10.40 -48.57 23.48
C SER A 166 10.17 -50.02 23.04
N SER A 167 10.60 -50.42 21.84
CA SER A 167 10.40 -51.78 21.29
C SER A 167 11.61 -52.72 21.41
N ASP A 168 12.71 -52.29 22.04
CA ASP A 168 13.87 -53.16 22.35
C ASP A 168 13.79 -53.74 23.76
N ARG A 169 12.88 -54.70 23.95
CA ARG A 169 12.99 -55.74 24.98
C ARG A 169 12.49 -57.05 24.38
N ASP A 170 13.30 -57.59 23.47
CA ASP A 170 13.52 -59.01 23.17
C ASP A 170 13.85 -59.17 21.69
N ARG A 171 15.14 -59.41 21.38
CA ARG A 171 15.54 -60.35 20.32
C ARG A 171 17.04 -60.61 20.31
N ASP A 172 17.34 -61.88 20.58
CA ASP A 172 18.61 -62.55 20.28
C ASP A 172 19.00 -62.43 18.80
N ASP A 173 20.31 -62.37 18.62
CA ASP A 173 21.06 -62.37 17.37
C ASP A 173 20.56 -63.40 16.34
N ARG A 174 20.13 -62.92 15.16
CA ARG A 174 20.40 -63.63 13.90
C ARG A 174 20.74 -62.66 12.78
N ARG A 175 22.02 -62.67 12.43
CA ARG A 175 22.57 -62.11 11.19
C ARG A 175 21.80 -62.68 9.99
N ARG A 176 21.14 -61.82 9.25
CA ARG A 176 20.84 -62.04 7.83
C ARG A 176 20.99 -60.71 7.13
N GLY A 177 22.07 -60.60 6.34
CA GLY A 177 22.20 -59.52 5.39
C GLY A 177 21.16 -59.73 4.31
N ASP A 178 20.36 -58.71 4.06
CA ASP A 178 19.56 -58.60 2.86
C ASP A 178 19.53 -57.14 2.42
N SER A 179 19.64 -57.01 1.10
CA SER A 179 19.89 -55.81 0.33
C SER A 179 18.83 -54.73 0.52
N PHE A 180 19.27 -53.48 0.42
CA PHE A 180 18.42 -52.32 0.13
C PHE A 180 17.61 -52.58 -1.15
N GLY A 181 16.37 -53.03 -0.97
CA GLY A 181 15.33 -53.10 -1.99
C GLY A 181 14.25 -52.07 -1.64
N GLY A 182 14.14 -51.03 -2.46
CA GLY A 182 13.04 -50.09 -2.38
C GLY A 182 11.71 -50.77 -2.68
N GLY A 183 10.80 -50.73 -1.72
CA GLY A 183 9.35 -50.76 -1.94
C GLY A 183 8.83 -49.44 -1.40
N GLY A 184 8.18 -48.58 -2.18
CA GLY A 184 7.05 -48.92 -3.01
C GLY A 184 5.77 -48.65 -2.23
N PHE A 185 5.57 -47.39 -1.82
CA PHE A 185 4.23 -46.90 -1.46
C PHE A 185 3.45 -46.77 -2.77
N ASP A 186 2.67 -47.81 -3.08
CA ASP A 186 1.67 -47.80 -4.14
C ASP A 186 0.54 -46.83 -3.76
N MET A 187 0.75 -45.56 -4.09
CA MET A 187 -0.29 -44.55 -4.21
C MET A 187 -1.06 -44.79 -5.52
N SER A 188 -1.88 -45.84 -5.54
CA SER A 188 -2.93 -45.99 -6.55
C SER A 188 -4.09 -45.02 -6.25
N PHE A 189 -3.83 -43.73 -6.46
CA PHE A 189 -4.82 -42.69 -6.70
C PHE A 189 -4.41 -41.95 -7.98
N GLY A 190 -4.79 -42.49 -9.14
CA GLY A 190 -4.79 -41.76 -10.40
C GLY A 190 -6.20 -41.70 -10.99
N PRO A 191 -6.52 -40.77 -11.91
CA PRO A 191 -5.80 -39.55 -12.28
C PRO A 191 -6.75 -38.36 -12.60
N ARG A 192 -6.84 -37.31 -11.76
CA ARG A 192 -7.42 -35.98 -12.14
C ARG A 192 -6.88 -34.78 -11.32
N LEU A 193 -5.59 -34.75 -10.96
CA LEU A 193 -4.99 -33.65 -10.18
C LEU A 193 -3.78 -32.98 -10.85
N TYR A 194 -3.71 -33.03 -12.19
CA TYR A 194 -2.59 -32.50 -12.99
C TYR A 194 -2.98 -31.32 -13.90
N TYR A 195 -3.83 -30.43 -13.41
CA TYR A 195 -3.96 -29.07 -13.95
C TYR A 195 -4.04 -28.10 -12.77
N GLY A 196 -2.86 -27.65 -12.34
CA GLY A 196 -2.65 -26.70 -11.26
C GLY A 196 -1.14 -26.50 -11.07
N SER A 197 -0.73 -25.25 -10.92
CA SER A 197 0.63 -24.73 -10.97
C SER A 197 1.66 -25.57 -10.18
N SER A 198 2.84 -25.78 -10.78
CA SER A 198 3.90 -26.66 -10.30
C SER A 198 4.35 -26.39 -8.85
N PRO A 199 4.70 -27.41 -8.04
CA PRO A 199 5.33 -27.24 -6.73
C PRO A 199 6.72 -26.55 -6.77
N PHE A 200 7.22 -26.25 -7.97
CA PHE A 200 8.43 -25.46 -8.22
C PHE A 200 8.15 -24.04 -8.75
N ASP A 201 6.90 -23.58 -8.77
CA ASP A 201 6.55 -22.19 -9.11
C ASP A 201 6.84 -21.21 -7.96
N VAL A 202 7.98 -21.44 -7.30
CA VAL A 202 8.50 -20.77 -6.09
C VAL A 202 9.23 -19.46 -6.46
N LEU A 203 9.38 -19.17 -7.76
CA LEU A 203 10.27 -18.14 -8.29
C LEU A 203 9.57 -17.01 -9.05
N PHE A 204 8.25 -17.11 -9.32
CA PHE A 204 7.51 -16.11 -10.07
C PHE A 204 6.47 -15.41 -9.21
N TYR A 205 6.91 -14.33 -8.55
CA TYR A 205 6.05 -13.38 -7.84
C TYR A 205 5.26 -12.52 -8.84
N ARG A 206 3.93 -12.51 -8.71
CA ARG A 206 3.07 -11.43 -9.25
C ARG A 206 2.57 -10.58 -8.08
N PRO A 207 2.87 -9.27 -8.05
CA PRO A 207 2.49 -8.42 -6.94
C PRO A 207 0.97 -8.27 -6.87
N TYR A 208 0.40 -8.81 -5.80
CA TYR A 208 -1.03 -8.71 -5.46
C TYR A 208 -1.46 -7.34 -4.91
N THR A 209 -0.57 -6.36 -4.91
CA THR A 209 -0.90 -4.98 -4.52
C THR A 209 -0.36 -4.02 -5.59
N ALA A 210 -0.98 -4.06 -6.77
CA ALA A 210 -0.83 -3.02 -7.76
C ALA A 210 -2.19 -2.31 -7.90
N PRO A 211 -2.26 -0.97 -7.67
CA PRO A 211 -3.41 -0.20 -8.07
C PRO A 211 -3.37 -0.10 -9.60
N TYR A 212 -3.92 -1.08 -10.29
CA TYR A 212 -4.16 -0.94 -11.72
C TYR A 212 -5.29 0.07 -11.94
N ARG A 213 -4.86 1.32 -12.04
CA ARG A 213 -5.57 2.42 -12.70
C ARG A 213 -5.94 1.98 -14.12
N HIS A 214 -7.19 1.60 -14.32
CA HIS A 214 -7.88 1.90 -15.56
C HIS A 214 -9.35 2.20 -15.25
N TRP A 215 -9.71 3.48 -15.35
CA TRP A 215 -11.10 3.86 -15.52
C TRP A 215 -11.50 3.43 -16.92
N GLY A 216 -12.21 2.32 -17.06
CA GLY A 216 -12.68 1.92 -18.38
C GLY A 216 -13.28 0.54 -18.55
N ASP A 217 -13.02 -0.45 -17.69
CA ASP A 217 -13.56 -1.80 -17.88
C ASP A 217 -13.83 -2.48 -16.54
N GLU A 218 -15.06 -2.97 -16.39
CA GLU A 218 -15.59 -3.79 -15.31
C GLU A 218 -15.07 -5.23 -15.45
N TYR A 219 -13.75 -5.39 -15.47
CA TYR A 219 -13.11 -6.69 -15.41
C TYR A 219 -12.45 -6.81 -14.04
N GLU A 220 -13.18 -7.42 -13.09
CA GLU A 220 -12.53 -7.91 -11.87
C GLU A 220 -11.54 -9.00 -12.32
N PRO A 221 -10.22 -8.77 -12.22
CA PRO A 221 -9.28 -9.84 -12.49
C PRO A 221 -9.57 -10.93 -11.47
N GLU A 222 -9.88 -12.15 -11.91
CA GLU A 222 -9.96 -13.30 -11.02
C GLU A 222 -8.71 -13.32 -10.15
N PRO A 223 -8.85 -13.50 -8.82
CA PRO A 223 -7.71 -13.49 -7.93
C PRO A 223 -6.69 -14.52 -8.45
N PRO A 224 -5.45 -14.12 -8.82
CA PRO A 224 -4.42 -15.07 -9.22
C PRO A 224 -4.30 -16.21 -8.21
N GLU A 225 -4.24 -17.45 -8.70
CA GLU A 225 -4.15 -18.66 -7.87
C GLU A 225 -2.95 -18.56 -6.91
N MET A 226 -3.24 -18.59 -5.60
CA MET A 226 -2.20 -18.53 -4.57
C MET A 226 -1.52 -19.89 -4.37
N GLY A 227 -0.20 -19.85 -4.16
CA GLY A 227 0.55 -21.04 -3.76
C GLY A 227 0.15 -21.52 -2.36
N PHE A 228 0.43 -22.79 -2.04
CA PHE A 228 0.07 -23.37 -0.74
C PHE A 228 0.69 -22.62 0.46
N LEU A 229 1.98 -22.26 0.39
CA LEU A 229 2.64 -21.52 1.48
C LEU A 229 2.04 -20.13 1.71
N GLU A 230 1.60 -19.49 0.62
CA GLU A 230 0.89 -18.22 0.68
C GLU A 230 -0.51 -18.40 1.27
N SER A 231 -1.18 -19.51 0.94
CA SER A 231 -2.47 -19.90 1.55
C SER A 231 -2.35 -20.14 3.05
N VAL A 232 -1.24 -20.72 3.56
CA VAL A 232 -0.98 -20.82 5.00
C VAL A 232 -0.87 -19.44 5.64
N TYR A 233 -0.13 -18.52 5.01
CA TYR A 233 -0.01 -17.15 5.51
C TYR A 233 -1.35 -16.40 5.47
N SER A 234 -2.09 -16.49 4.37
CA SER A 234 -3.41 -15.90 4.19
C SER A 234 -4.40 -16.42 5.25
N PHE A 235 -4.40 -17.73 5.50
CA PHE A 235 -5.19 -18.33 6.56
C PHE A 235 -4.89 -17.73 7.94
N VAL A 236 -3.62 -17.51 8.30
CA VAL A 236 -3.26 -17.02 9.65
C VAL A 236 -3.36 -15.49 9.77
N PHE A 237 -2.82 -14.74 8.80
CA PHE A 237 -2.66 -13.27 8.87
C PHE A 237 -3.61 -12.52 7.95
N GLY A 238 -3.89 -13.06 6.77
CA GLY A 238 -4.87 -12.53 5.83
C GLY A 238 -4.21 -11.68 4.77
N ASP A 239 -5.00 -11.18 3.82
CA ASP A 239 -4.47 -10.60 2.58
C ASP A 239 -4.42 -9.07 2.61
N GLY A 240 -4.98 -8.46 3.65
CA GLY A 240 -5.07 -7.01 3.80
C GLY A 240 -6.50 -6.48 3.61
N ASP A 241 -6.64 -5.16 3.64
CA ASP A 241 -7.91 -4.49 3.40
C ASP A 241 -8.11 -4.28 1.89
N PRO A 242 -9.18 -4.83 1.27
CA PRO A 242 -9.47 -4.61 -0.14
C PRO A 242 -9.84 -3.15 -0.46
N ASN A 243 -10.15 -2.34 0.56
CA ASN A 243 -10.55 -0.93 0.42
C ASN A 243 -9.36 0.05 0.49
N THR A 244 -8.12 -0.43 0.35
CA THR A 244 -6.95 0.47 0.26
C THR A 244 -7.09 1.43 -0.92
N GLY A 245 -6.84 2.71 -0.70
CA GLY A 245 -7.00 3.74 -1.74
C GLY A 245 -8.42 4.29 -1.88
N ARG A 246 -9.33 3.93 -0.96
CA ARG A 246 -10.72 4.40 -0.97
C ARG A 246 -10.82 5.91 -0.91
N GLU A 247 -10.01 6.58 -0.10
CA GLU A 247 -10.08 8.04 0.04
C GLU A 247 -9.75 8.76 -1.27
N GLU A 248 -8.75 8.27 -2.01
CA GLU A 248 -8.42 8.75 -3.34
C GLU A 248 -9.54 8.49 -4.34
N GLN A 249 -10.22 7.34 -4.24
CA GLN A 249 -11.40 7.02 -5.06
C GLN A 249 -12.57 7.94 -4.73
N GLN A 250 -12.83 8.22 -3.45
CA GLN A 250 -13.87 9.15 -2.98
C GLN A 250 -13.62 10.55 -3.55
N LEU A 251 -12.41 11.09 -3.39
CA LEU A 251 -12.05 12.41 -3.90
C LEU A 251 -12.13 12.47 -5.43
N ALA A 252 -11.69 11.43 -6.12
CA ALA A 252 -11.80 11.36 -7.58
C ALA A 252 -13.27 11.32 -8.04
N ALA A 253 -14.12 10.54 -7.37
CA ALA A 253 -15.55 10.43 -7.67
C ALA A 253 -16.28 11.75 -7.40
N VAL A 254 -16.03 12.39 -6.26
CA VAL A 254 -16.58 13.72 -5.93
C VAL A 254 -16.14 14.75 -6.96
N ALA A 255 -14.86 14.77 -7.34
CA ALA A 255 -14.36 15.72 -8.33
C ALA A 255 -14.97 15.49 -9.72
N ALA A 256 -15.22 14.24 -10.10
CA ALA A 256 -15.91 13.89 -11.35
C ALA A 256 -17.38 14.34 -11.33
N TRP A 257 -18.08 14.11 -10.22
CA TRP A 257 -19.46 14.58 -10.03
C TRP A 257 -19.56 16.10 -9.99
N ALA A 258 -18.63 16.78 -9.34
CA ALA A 258 -18.57 18.25 -9.29
C ALA A 258 -18.39 18.81 -10.71
N ARG A 259 -17.44 18.26 -11.49
CA ARG A 259 -17.25 18.64 -12.90
C ARG A 259 -18.51 18.41 -13.75
N ARG A 260 -19.19 17.27 -13.57
CA ARG A 260 -20.44 16.96 -14.29
C ARG A 260 -21.58 17.92 -13.96
N ASN A 261 -21.59 18.47 -12.74
CA ASN A 261 -22.63 19.39 -12.25
C ASN A 261 -22.18 20.85 -12.23
N ASP A 262 -21.23 21.25 -13.08
CA ASP A 262 -20.79 22.65 -13.20
C ASP A 262 -20.29 23.23 -11.87
N GLY A 263 -19.57 22.41 -11.10
CA GLY A 263 -18.93 22.75 -9.83
C GLY A 263 -19.83 22.88 -8.61
N VAL A 264 -21.12 22.51 -8.68
CA VAL A 264 -22.03 22.56 -7.53
C VAL A 264 -22.59 21.18 -7.21
N LEU A 265 -22.54 20.79 -5.95
CA LEU A 265 -23.09 19.54 -5.43
C LEU A 265 -23.93 19.79 -4.18
N THR A 266 -24.92 18.95 -3.94
CA THR A 266 -25.65 18.90 -2.66
C THR A 266 -25.15 17.77 -1.77
N ALA A 267 -25.50 17.80 -0.49
CA ALA A 267 -25.18 16.70 0.43
C ALA A 267 -25.70 15.35 -0.09
N GLU A 268 -26.90 15.32 -0.66
CA GLU A 268 -27.53 14.11 -1.19
C GLU A 268 -26.75 13.53 -2.38
N GLN A 269 -26.09 14.37 -3.17
CA GLN A 269 -25.22 13.92 -4.27
C GLN A 269 -23.85 13.45 -3.78
N LEU A 270 -23.36 13.99 -2.65
CA LEU A 270 -22.09 13.59 -2.05
C LEU A 270 -22.21 12.31 -1.21
N ALA A 271 -23.37 12.09 -0.57
CA ALA A 271 -23.56 11.03 0.41
C ALA A 271 -23.29 9.61 -0.12
N PRO A 272 -23.73 9.22 -1.34
CA PRO A 272 -23.41 7.90 -1.90
C PRO A 272 -21.90 7.66 -2.13
N LEU A 273 -21.10 8.74 -2.21
CA LEU A 273 -19.67 8.68 -2.50
C LEU A 273 -18.82 8.75 -1.22
N LEU A 274 -19.30 9.40 -0.16
CA LEU A 274 -18.57 9.63 1.08
C LEU A 274 -19.05 8.68 2.19
N ASP A 275 -18.95 9.10 3.44
CA ASP A 275 -19.28 8.31 4.62
C ASP A 275 -20.40 8.99 5.43
N PRO A 276 -21.65 8.99 4.91
CA PRO A 276 -22.76 9.67 5.55
C PRO A 276 -23.32 8.86 6.74
N PRO A 277 -23.98 9.52 7.70
CA PRO A 277 -24.81 8.84 8.69
C PRO A 277 -26.06 8.23 8.04
N GLU A 278 -26.86 7.51 8.81
CA GLU A 278 -28.19 7.06 8.37
C GLU A 278 -29.01 8.26 7.87
N TYR A 279 -29.77 8.06 6.78
CA TYR A 279 -30.61 9.12 6.24
C TYR A 279 -31.66 9.52 7.29
N PRO A 280 -31.76 10.81 7.66
CA PRO A 280 -32.66 11.24 8.72
C PRO A 280 -34.11 10.98 8.33
N SER A 281 -34.76 10.07 9.05
CA SER A 281 -36.19 9.79 8.91
C SER A 281 -36.99 10.87 9.65
N GLY A 282 -37.07 12.08 9.09
CA GLY A 282 -37.87 13.18 9.62
C GLY A 282 -37.40 14.57 9.19
N SER A 283 -38.31 15.56 9.29
CA SER A 283 -38.08 16.97 8.97
C SER A 283 -37.24 17.70 10.04
N SER A 284 -36.09 17.15 10.41
CA SER A 284 -35.13 17.87 11.25
C SER A 284 -34.37 18.86 10.38
N TYR A 285 -34.58 20.15 10.60
CA TYR A 285 -33.86 21.25 9.92
C TYR A 285 -32.34 21.26 10.21
N ASN A 286 -31.89 20.49 11.21
CA ASN A 286 -30.49 20.40 11.63
C ASN A 286 -29.92 19.03 11.25
N VAL A 287 -29.68 18.79 9.96
CA VAL A 287 -28.92 17.63 9.52
C VAL A 287 -27.43 17.93 9.70
N ASN A 288 -26.72 17.07 10.42
CA ASN A 288 -25.28 17.22 10.59
C ASN A 288 -24.57 16.74 9.31
N GLU A 289 -24.14 17.69 8.48
CA GLU A 289 -23.42 17.45 7.23
C GLU A 289 -21.87 17.51 7.40
N SER A 290 -21.36 17.40 8.63
CA SER A 290 -19.92 17.47 8.92
C SER A 290 -19.08 16.40 8.21
N TRP A 291 -19.70 15.29 7.82
CA TRP A 291 -19.08 14.21 7.04
C TRP A 291 -18.63 14.65 5.63
N ALA A 292 -19.17 15.75 5.09
CA ALA A 292 -18.74 16.30 3.80
C ALA A 292 -17.46 17.15 3.90
N LEU A 293 -17.14 17.68 5.09
CA LEU A 293 -16.03 18.63 5.29
C LEU A 293 -14.66 18.13 4.83
N PRO A 294 -14.26 16.87 5.06
CA PRO A 294 -12.95 16.39 4.59
C PRO A 294 -12.80 16.48 3.07
N ALA A 295 -13.86 16.16 2.32
CA ALA A 295 -13.86 16.25 0.86
C ALA A 295 -13.79 17.70 0.38
N LEU A 296 -14.52 18.61 1.05
CA LEU A 296 -14.47 20.04 0.77
C LEU A 296 -13.07 20.60 0.99
N GLN A 297 -12.44 20.31 2.13
CA GLN A 297 -11.11 20.80 2.45
C GLN A 297 -10.06 20.35 1.43
N ARG A 298 -10.13 19.09 0.98
CA ARG A 298 -9.15 18.52 0.04
C ARG A 298 -9.35 18.96 -1.41
N LEU A 299 -10.59 19.28 -1.80
CA LEU A 299 -10.92 19.75 -3.15
C LEU A 299 -11.13 21.27 -3.22
N ASN A 300 -10.77 21.99 -2.15
CA ASN A 300 -11.00 23.43 -1.99
C ASN A 300 -12.45 23.86 -2.26
N GLY A 301 -13.41 23.02 -1.85
CA GLY A 301 -14.83 23.32 -1.88
C GLY A 301 -15.25 24.19 -0.69
N ARG A 302 -16.29 25.00 -0.88
CA ARG A 302 -16.90 25.79 0.20
C ARG A 302 -18.40 25.50 0.33
N PRO A 303 -18.95 25.51 1.56
CA PRO A 303 -20.38 25.53 1.77
C PRO A 303 -20.94 26.93 1.50
N GLU A 304 -22.07 27.00 0.79
CA GLU A 304 -22.83 28.21 0.55
C GLU A 304 -24.29 27.97 0.92
N VAL A 305 -24.94 28.95 1.54
CA VAL A 305 -26.34 28.82 1.98
C VAL A 305 -27.25 29.35 0.88
N ALA A 306 -28.12 28.48 0.38
CA ALA A 306 -29.13 28.81 -0.60
C ALA A 306 -30.25 29.68 0.01
N LYS A 307 -31.05 30.33 -0.83
CA LYS A 307 -32.13 31.24 -0.37
C LYS A 307 -33.20 30.51 0.46
N SER A 308 -33.38 29.22 0.23
CA SER A 308 -34.24 28.35 1.04
C SER A 308 -33.69 27.99 2.42
N GLY A 309 -32.44 28.36 2.72
CA GLY A 309 -31.73 27.95 3.93
C GLY A 309 -31.02 26.60 3.83
N GLN A 310 -31.03 25.96 2.65
CA GLN A 310 -30.29 24.72 2.39
C GLN A 310 -28.81 24.99 2.12
N ILE A 311 -27.94 24.04 2.45
CA ILE A 311 -26.50 24.13 2.15
C ILE A 311 -26.23 23.51 0.77
N VAL A 312 -25.47 24.22 -0.06
CA VAL A 312 -24.90 23.73 -1.32
C VAL A 312 -23.38 23.83 -1.27
N TYR A 313 -22.70 22.93 -1.97
CA TYR A 313 -21.25 22.84 -1.97
C TYR A 313 -20.71 23.28 -3.32
N VAL A 314 -19.85 24.30 -3.31
CA VAL A 314 -19.31 24.93 -4.52
C VAL A 314 -17.82 24.64 -4.65
N PHE A 315 -17.40 24.17 -5.82
CA PHE A 315 -16.05 23.75 -6.17
C PHE A 315 -15.53 24.52 -7.40
N ASP A 316 -15.15 25.78 -7.22
CA ASP A 316 -14.70 26.66 -8.32
C ASP A 316 -13.43 26.12 -9.00
N ASP A 317 -12.47 25.60 -8.23
CA ASP A 317 -11.18 25.14 -8.76
C ASP A 317 -11.30 23.90 -9.66
N LEU A 318 -12.39 23.14 -9.53
CA LEU A 318 -12.66 21.97 -10.36
C LEU A 318 -13.30 22.32 -11.70
N GLN A 319 -13.67 23.59 -11.93
CA GLN A 319 -14.32 24.05 -13.15
C GLN A 319 -13.34 24.45 -14.27
N THR A 320 -12.04 24.44 -14.01
CA THR A 320 -11.02 24.78 -15.01
C THR A 320 -10.38 23.51 -15.57
N THR A 321 -10.34 23.38 -16.90
CA THR A 321 -9.71 22.23 -17.58
C THR A 321 -8.90 22.67 -18.79
N ALA A 322 -7.75 22.01 -19.00
CA ALA A 322 -6.92 22.14 -20.20
C ALA A 322 -7.20 21.04 -21.25
N GLY A 323 -8.04 20.06 -20.91
CA GLY A 323 -8.44 18.94 -21.78
C GLY A 323 -9.90 19.05 -22.23
N GLN A 324 -10.28 18.23 -23.22
CA GLN A 324 -11.61 18.23 -23.88
C GLN A 324 -12.75 18.17 -22.84
N TYR A 325 -13.36 19.32 -22.58
CA TYR A 325 -14.47 19.48 -21.63
C TYR A 325 -15.65 18.53 -21.94
N GLU A 326 -15.98 18.36 -23.21
CA GLU A 326 -17.01 17.44 -23.71
C GLU A 326 -16.78 15.98 -23.27
N ARG A 327 -15.52 15.51 -23.30
CA ARG A 327 -15.19 14.13 -22.92
C ARG A 327 -15.37 13.90 -21.41
N LEU A 328 -15.00 14.90 -20.60
CA LEU A 328 -15.19 14.87 -19.15
C LEU A 328 -16.67 14.92 -18.78
N ARG A 329 -17.48 15.73 -19.48
CA ARG A 329 -18.93 15.82 -19.25
C ARG A 329 -19.68 14.54 -19.63
N ARG A 330 -19.18 13.80 -20.63
CA ARG A 330 -19.70 12.48 -21.04
C ARG A 330 -19.20 11.33 -20.15
N SER A 331 -18.20 11.56 -19.29
CA SER A 331 -17.78 10.55 -18.33
C SER A 331 -18.95 10.25 -17.38
N ASN A 332 -19.21 8.96 -17.14
CA ASN A 332 -20.25 8.54 -16.22
C ASN A 332 -19.59 8.14 -14.90
N PRO A 333 -19.47 9.06 -13.92
CA PRO A 333 -18.90 8.72 -12.63
C PRO A 333 -19.76 7.69 -11.90
N PRO A 334 -19.16 6.88 -10.99
CA PRO A 334 -19.90 5.90 -10.22
C PRO A 334 -20.98 6.62 -9.40
N ALA A 335 -22.18 6.04 -9.37
CA ALA A 335 -23.30 6.61 -8.62
C ALA A 335 -23.18 6.38 -7.11
N ILE A 336 -22.41 5.36 -6.70
CA ILE A 336 -22.17 4.95 -5.32
C ILE A 336 -20.78 4.35 -5.19
N LEU A 337 -20.15 4.52 -4.03
CA LEU A 337 -18.85 3.92 -3.71
C LEU A 337 -18.98 2.98 -2.51
N GLU A 338 -19.38 1.74 -2.79
CA GLU A 338 -19.49 0.70 -1.76
C GLU A 338 -18.12 0.18 -1.33
N GLU A 339 -17.98 -0.02 -0.03
CA GLU A 339 -16.85 -0.73 0.56
C GLU A 339 -17.02 -2.24 0.33
N ARG A 340 -15.93 -2.92 0.00
CA ARG A 340 -15.90 -4.38 -0.11
C ARG A 340 -15.71 -4.97 1.28
N GLU A 341 -16.45 -6.03 1.57
CA GLU A 341 -16.20 -6.81 2.79
C GLU A 341 -14.77 -7.35 2.77
N ILE A 342 -14.13 -7.39 3.94
CA ILE A 342 -12.80 -7.95 4.08
C ILE A 342 -12.95 -9.47 4.14
N PRO A 343 -12.51 -10.23 3.11
CA PRO A 343 -12.59 -11.67 3.14
C PRO A 343 -11.67 -12.21 4.24
N PHE A 344 -12.03 -13.36 4.80
CA PHE A 344 -11.17 -14.02 5.79
C PHE A 344 -9.82 -14.42 5.16
N SER A 345 -9.87 -14.93 3.93
CA SER A 345 -8.72 -15.36 3.14
C SER A 345 -9.15 -15.37 1.67
N LEU A 346 -8.26 -14.95 0.78
CA LEU A 346 -8.42 -15.05 -0.67
C LEU A 346 -8.03 -16.46 -1.19
N ALA A 347 -7.50 -17.33 -0.33
CA ALA A 347 -7.06 -18.67 -0.72
C ALA A 347 -8.22 -19.56 -1.16
N ASP A 348 -7.96 -20.42 -2.14
CA ASP A 348 -8.94 -21.41 -2.62
C ASP A 348 -9.42 -22.31 -1.46
N GLN A 349 -10.68 -22.75 -1.55
CA GLN A 349 -11.31 -23.57 -0.53
C GLN A 349 -10.56 -24.88 -0.29
N GLY A 350 -10.04 -25.52 -1.35
CA GLY A 350 -9.25 -26.74 -1.23
C GLY A 350 -7.95 -26.51 -0.45
N SER A 351 -7.28 -25.39 -0.72
CA SER A 351 -6.08 -24.98 0.02
C SER A 351 -6.39 -24.69 1.48
N LEU A 352 -7.48 -23.98 1.79
CA LEU A 352 -7.90 -23.71 3.17
C LEU A 352 -8.21 -25.00 3.96
N VAL A 353 -8.89 -25.96 3.34
CA VAL A 353 -9.14 -27.27 3.96
C VAL A 353 -7.81 -27.98 4.25
N LEU A 354 -6.89 -28.01 3.29
CA LEU A 354 -5.59 -28.65 3.46
C LEU A 354 -4.76 -27.97 4.56
N VAL A 355 -4.71 -26.63 4.59
CA VAL A 355 -4.06 -25.83 5.64
C VAL A 355 -4.65 -26.15 7.01
N GLY A 356 -5.97 -26.23 7.11
CA GLY A 356 -6.67 -26.61 8.33
C GLY A 356 -6.32 -28.03 8.79
N LEU A 357 -6.29 -29.00 7.87
CA LEU A 357 -5.93 -30.38 8.17
C LEU A 357 -4.47 -30.52 8.64
N LEU A 358 -3.51 -29.88 7.95
CA LEU A 358 -2.11 -29.89 8.37
C LEU A 358 -1.93 -29.18 9.71
N GLY A 359 -2.58 -28.04 9.92
CA GLY A 359 -2.58 -27.35 11.20
C GLY A 359 -3.10 -28.25 12.33
N ALA A 360 -4.21 -28.97 12.09
CA ALA A 360 -4.82 -29.84 13.07
C ALA A 360 -3.90 -31.05 13.38
N ALA A 361 -3.32 -31.66 12.34
CA ALA A 361 -2.34 -32.73 12.50
C ALA A 361 -1.10 -32.28 13.29
N ASN A 362 -0.66 -31.03 13.11
CA ASN A 362 0.44 -30.43 13.87
C ASN A 362 0.08 -30.23 15.35
N LEU A 363 -1.11 -29.68 15.63
CA LEU A 363 -1.58 -29.46 17.00
C LEU A 363 -1.81 -30.76 17.76
N ILE A 364 -2.43 -31.76 17.13
CA ILE A 364 -2.64 -33.10 17.70
C ILE A 364 -1.29 -33.78 17.94
N GLY A 365 -0.38 -33.73 16.97
CA GLY A 365 0.96 -34.28 17.10
C GLY A 365 1.74 -33.62 18.25
N ALA A 366 1.65 -32.29 18.40
CA ALA A 366 2.27 -31.57 19.50
C ALA A 366 1.70 -32.01 20.85
N ALA A 367 0.38 -32.12 20.98
CA ALA A 367 -0.27 -32.59 22.20
C ALA A 367 0.13 -34.03 22.56
N TYR A 368 0.16 -34.93 21.56
CA TYR A 368 0.58 -36.31 21.73
C TYR A 368 2.05 -36.42 22.17
N LEU A 369 2.95 -35.70 21.49
CA LEU A 369 4.37 -35.64 21.87
C LEU A 369 4.56 -35.09 23.30
N GLY A 370 3.70 -34.16 23.72
CA GLY A 370 3.63 -33.70 25.10
C GLY A 370 3.30 -34.79 26.09
N ALA A 371 2.30 -35.61 25.78
CA ALA A 371 1.92 -36.76 26.59
C ALA A 371 3.05 -37.79 26.68
N GLU A 372 3.75 -38.05 25.58
CA GLU A 372 4.95 -38.91 25.56
C GLU A 372 6.09 -38.32 26.41
N PHE A 373 6.34 -37.02 26.36
CA PHE A 373 7.35 -36.41 27.24
C PHE A 373 6.95 -36.40 28.71
N ALA A 374 5.65 -36.38 29.01
CA ALA A 374 5.12 -36.43 30.37
C ALA A 374 5.10 -37.85 30.94
N SER A 375 5.03 -38.89 30.10
CA SER A 375 5.09 -40.29 30.51
C SER A 375 6.51 -40.77 30.85
N LEU A 376 7.54 -40.02 30.42
CA LEU A 376 8.93 -40.30 30.78
C LEU A 376 9.21 -39.97 32.25
N ASP A 377 9.94 -40.87 32.93
CA ASP A 377 10.32 -40.71 34.34
C ASP A 377 11.02 -39.36 34.62
N ALA A 378 10.63 -38.75 35.74
CA ALA A 378 11.19 -37.49 36.22
C ALA A 378 12.67 -37.66 36.60
N GLY A 379 13.56 -37.44 35.63
CA GLY A 379 15.01 -37.58 35.80
C GLY A 379 15.74 -38.09 34.56
N VAL A 380 15.02 -38.62 33.55
CA VAL A 380 15.61 -39.07 32.29
C VAL A 380 16.14 -37.86 31.52
N LYS A 381 17.47 -37.78 31.40
CA LYS A 381 18.14 -36.84 30.49
C LYS A 381 18.04 -37.39 29.07
N LEU A 382 17.09 -36.86 28.30
CA LEU A 382 17.11 -37.02 26.85
C LEU A 382 18.34 -36.30 26.29
N ILE A 383 19.20 -37.02 25.57
CA ILE A 383 20.42 -36.51 24.94
C ILE A 383 20.23 -36.59 23.41
N GLY A 384 20.99 -35.78 22.65
CA GLY A 384 20.92 -35.76 21.20
C GLY A 384 19.60 -35.16 20.70
N PHE A 385 19.06 -35.74 19.63
CA PHE A 385 17.85 -35.23 18.96
C PHE A 385 16.67 -35.03 19.90
N LEU A 386 16.32 -36.03 20.72
CA LEU A 386 15.18 -35.94 21.65
C LEU A 386 15.37 -34.88 22.74
N GLY A 387 16.62 -34.66 23.19
CA GLY A 387 16.94 -33.58 24.12
C GLY A 387 16.69 -32.20 23.51
N THR A 388 17.11 -32.01 22.26
CA THR A 388 16.86 -30.77 21.50
C THR A 388 15.37 -30.55 21.26
N VAL A 389 14.62 -31.59 20.88
CA VAL A 389 13.16 -31.47 20.69
C VAL A 389 12.44 -31.15 21.99
N LYS A 390 12.81 -31.77 23.11
CA LYS A 390 12.24 -31.44 24.43
C LYS A 390 12.52 -29.98 24.82
N ALA A 391 13.69 -29.44 24.48
CA ALA A 391 14.01 -28.02 24.70
C ALA A 391 13.19 -27.08 23.78
N LEU A 392 12.93 -27.48 22.53
CA LEU A 392 12.13 -26.72 21.57
C LEU A 392 10.62 -26.91 21.75
N TYR A 393 10.19 -27.92 22.52
CA TYR A 393 8.79 -28.30 22.68
C TYR A 393 7.85 -27.13 23.04
N PRO A 394 8.18 -26.22 23.99
CA PRO A 394 7.34 -25.05 24.27
C PRO A 394 7.13 -24.15 23.05
N ALA A 395 8.13 -24.00 22.18
CA ALA A 395 8.01 -23.23 20.96
C ALA A 395 7.16 -23.94 19.90
N LEU A 396 7.27 -25.27 19.78
CA LEU A 396 6.43 -26.08 18.88
C LEU A 396 4.95 -26.01 19.28
N VAL A 397 4.65 -26.14 20.57
CA VAL A 397 3.29 -25.98 21.10
C VAL A 397 2.80 -24.55 20.90
N GLY A 398 3.63 -23.56 21.23
CA GLY A 398 3.30 -22.15 21.04
C GLY A 398 2.93 -21.84 19.58
N TYR A 399 3.72 -22.35 18.64
CA TYR A 399 3.43 -22.25 17.21
C TYR A 399 2.09 -22.92 16.86
N ALA A 400 1.91 -24.20 17.22
CA ALA A 400 0.70 -24.96 16.89
C ALA A 400 -0.59 -24.34 17.46
N VAL A 401 -0.54 -23.81 18.69
CA VAL A 401 -1.67 -23.10 19.30
C VAL A 401 -1.91 -21.77 18.60
N SER A 402 -0.85 -20.98 18.36
CA SER A 402 -0.98 -19.68 17.70
C SER A 402 -1.55 -19.78 16.28
N PHE A 403 -1.24 -20.88 15.58
CA PHE A 403 -1.74 -21.17 14.24
C PHE A 403 -3.27 -21.15 14.14
N PHE A 404 -3.98 -21.51 15.23
CA PHE A 404 -5.43 -21.43 15.30
C PHE A 404 -5.94 -20.24 16.11
N ALA A 405 -5.24 -19.87 17.18
CA ALA A 405 -5.66 -18.76 18.03
C ALA A 405 -5.67 -17.41 17.29
N VAL A 406 -4.64 -17.14 16.49
CA VAL A 406 -4.52 -15.89 15.72
C VAL A 406 -5.67 -15.76 14.70
N PRO A 407 -5.93 -16.72 13.80
CA PRO A 407 -7.04 -16.61 12.87
C PRO A 407 -8.41 -16.60 13.54
N ALA A 408 -8.59 -17.29 14.67
CA ALA A 408 -9.85 -17.24 15.42
C ALA A 408 -10.14 -15.83 15.96
N LEU A 409 -9.15 -15.18 16.58
CA LEU A 409 -9.28 -13.79 17.05
C LEU A 409 -9.49 -12.82 15.89
N ARG A 410 -8.81 -13.07 14.76
CA ARG A 410 -8.99 -12.29 13.53
C ARG A 410 -10.41 -12.43 13.00
N PHE A 411 -10.95 -13.65 12.93
CA PHE A 411 -12.32 -13.91 12.47
C PHE A 411 -13.36 -13.10 13.24
N LEU A 412 -13.25 -13.05 14.57
CA LEU A 412 -14.14 -12.24 15.42
C LEU A 412 -14.02 -10.73 15.10
N SER A 413 -12.78 -10.26 14.90
CA SER A 413 -12.52 -8.86 14.56
C SER A 413 -13.04 -8.51 13.16
N LEU A 414 -12.88 -9.41 12.18
CA LEU A 414 -13.38 -9.25 10.82
C LEU A 414 -14.90 -9.24 10.78
N LYS A 415 -15.56 -10.11 11.55
CA LYS A 415 -17.02 -10.12 11.65
C LYS A 415 -17.58 -8.77 12.09
N LYS A 416 -16.94 -8.13 13.09
CA LYS A 416 -17.32 -6.78 13.51
C LYS A 416 -17.07 -5.74 12.42
N ARG A 417 -15.86 -5.73 11.84
CA ARG A 417 -15.50 -4.77 10.79
C ARG A 417 -16.39 -4.88 9.55
N ASN A 418 -16.73 -6.08 9.11
CA ASN A 418 -17.61 -6.31 7.98
C ASN A 418 -19.05 -5.88 8.28
N SER A 419 -19.53 -6.04 9.53
CA SER A 419 -20.80 -5.46 9.97
C SER A 419 -20.78 -3.93 9.87
N ASP A 420 -19.71 -3.29 10.35
CA ASP A 420 -19.57 -1.84 10.27
C ASP A 420 -19.49 -1.35 8.80
N ILE A 421 -18.87 -2.15 7.91
CA ILE A 421 -18.81 -1.90 6.46
C ILE A 421 -20.21 -1.98 5.84
N ASP A 422 -20.97 -3.03 6.14
CA ASP A 422 -22.32 -3.20 5.60
C ASP A 422 -23.28 -2.10 6.08
N GLU A 423 -23.18 -1.68 7.35
CA GLU A 423 -23.93 -0.52 7.86
C GLU A 423 -23.63 0.75 7.07
N ARG A 424 -22.34 1.06 6.84
CA ARG A 424 -21.96 2.24 6.04
C ARG A 424 -22.44 2.14 4.60
N ASN A 425 -22.35 0.96 3.97
CA ASN A 425 -22.87 0.74 2.63
C ASN A 425 -24.39 0.87 2.58
N LYS A 426 -25.10 0.37 3.59
CA LYS A 426 -26.54 0.54 3.73
C LYS A 426 -26.92 2.03 3.79
N HIS A 427 -26.19 2.84 4.54
CA HIS A 427 -26.43 4.29 4.55
C HIS A 427 -26.25 4.88 3.14
N ARG A 428 -25.13 4.58 2.45
CA ARG A 428 -24.89 5.08 1.08
C ARG A 428 -26.01 4.69 0.12
N ARG A 429 -26.51 3.44 0.21
CA ARG A 429 -27.66 2.96 -0.57
C ARG A 429 -28.94 3.74 -0.25
N GLN A 430 -29.25 3.94 1.03
CA GLN A 430 -30.42 4.73 1.45
C GLN A 430 -30.36 6.16 0.90
N TRP A 431 -29.22 6.84 1.01
CA TRP A 431 -29.03 8.18 0.45
C TRP A 431 -29.18 8.20 -1.07
N LEU A 432 -28.66 7.18 -1.77
CA LEU A 432 -28.83 7.04 -3.21
C LEU A 432 -30.29 6.80 -3.61
N ASP A 433 -31.03 6.01 -2.84
CA ASP A 433 -32.45 5.74 -3.09
C ASP A 433 -33.29 7.01 -2.94
N VAL A 434 -33.00 7.85 -1.94
CA VAL A 434 -33.62 9.18 -1.79
C VAL A 434 -33.27 10.09 -2.98
N LEU A 435 -32.00 10.09 -3.42
CA LEU A 435 -31.60 10.87 -4.58
C LEU A 435 -32.34 10.42 -5.86
N ARG A 436 -32.65 9.13 -5.98
CA ARG A 436 -33.37 8.54 -7.11
C ARG A 436 -34.89 8.69 -7.01
N SER A 437 -35.45 8.81 -5.81
CA SER A 437 -36.90 8.96 -5.60
C SER A 437 -37.44 10.29 -6.09
N GLY A 438 -36.56 11.30 -6.27
CA GLY A 438 -36.92 12.66 -6.65
C GLY A 438 -37.39 13.54 -5.48
N GLU A 439 -37.35 13.01 -4.24
CA GLU A 439 -37.73 13.75 -3.02
C GLU A 439 -36.92 15.05 -2.87
N VAL A 440 -35.69 15.06 -3.38
CA VAL A 440 -34.74 16.17 -3.24
C VAL A 440 -34.58 17.01 -4.51
N ASP A 441 -35.45 16.82 -5.51
CA ASP A 441 -35.40 17.54 -6.79
C ASP A 441 -35.50 19.06 -6.62
N GLY A 442 -36.27 19.53 -5.63
CA GLY A 442 -36.34 20.95 -5.30
C GLY A 442 -34.97 21.52 -4.89
N LYS A 443 -34.24 20.81 -4.03
CA LYS A 443 -32.90 21.19 -3.55
C LYS A 443 -31.88 21.13 -4.70
N LEU A 444 -31.96 20.10 -5.55
CA LEU A 444 -31.12 19.99 -6.75
C LEU A 444 -31.40 21.12 -7.74
N ALA A 445 -32.66 21.51 -7.95
CA ALA A 445 -33.04 22.60 -8.83
C ALA A 445 -32.55 23.97 -8.31
N GLU A 446 -32.52 24.16 -6.99
CA GLU A 446 -31.95 25.36 -6.39
C GLU A 446 -30.43 25.40 -6.49
N ALA A 447 -29.75 24.28 -6.23
CA ALA A 447 -28.30 24.15 -6.40
C ALA A 447 -27.84 24.51 -7.83
N ARG A 448 -28.67 24.18 -8.84
CA ARG A 448 -28.40 24.55 -10.24
C ARG A 448 -28.26 26.06 -10.47
N LYS A 449 -28.82 26.92 -9.60
CA LYS A 449 -28.71 28.39 -9.71
C LYS A 449 -27.33 28.93 -9.34
N TYR A 450 -26.54 28.15 -8.60
CA TYR A 450 -25.19 28.51 -8.16
C TYR A 450 -24.11 28.01 -9.12
N LYS A 451 -24.51 27.32 -10.19
CA LYS A 451 -23.61 26.79 -11.21
C LYS A 451 -22.85 27.90 -11.91
N GLN A 452 -21.55 27.69 -12.09
CA GLN A 452 -20.73 28.54 -12.94
C GLN A 452 -20.28 27.72 -14.15
N GLN A 453 -20.23 28.36 -15.32
CA GLN A 453 -19.81 27.67 -16.54
C GLN A 453 -18.33 27.25 -16.43
N MET A 454 -18.02 25.99 -16.78
CA MET A 454 -16.63 25.52 -16.84
C MET A 454 -15.81 26.36 -17.82
N ARG A 455 -14.58 26.68 -17.42
CA ARG A 455 -13.63 27.45 -18.22
C ARG A 455 -12.64 26.48 -18.86
N GLU A 456 -12.74 26.32 -20.17
CA GLU A 456 -11.76 25.56 -20.95
C GLU A 456 -10.62 26.48 -21.37
N ILE A 457 -9.41 26.18 -20.92
CA ILE A 457 -8.20 26.89 -21.33
C ILE A 457 -7.61 26.12 -22.50
N SER A 458 -7.98 26.51 -23.73
CA SER A 458 -7.42 25.94 -24.95
C SER A 458 -5.98 26.43 -25.19
N SER A 459 -5.21 25.68 -25.98
CA SER A 459 -3.86 26.09 -26.42
C SER A 459 -3.88 27.43 -27.17
N GLU A 460 -4.97 27.74 -27.87
CA GLU A 460 -5.17 29.01 -28.59
C GLU A 460 -5.37 30.19 -27.64
N ASN A 461 -6.07 29.98 -26.51
CA ASN A 461 -6.32 30.99 -25.47
C ASN A 461 -5.22 31.04 -24.39
N SER A 462 -4.09 30.34 -24.60
CA SER A 462 -2.94 30.44 -23.71
C SER A 462 -2.15 31.73 -23.97
N VAL A 463 -2.09 32.60 -22.96
CA VAL A 463 -1.35 33.88 -22.98
C VAL A 463 0.17 33.63 -23.08
N TYR A 464 0.64 32.49 -22.59
CA TYR A 464 2.05 32.10 -22.64
C TYR A 464 2.18 30.59 -22.84
N SER A 465 3.00 30.17 -23.80
CA SER A 465 3.34 28.77 -24.06
C SER A 465 4.79 28.69 -24.53
N THR A 466 5.61 27.86 -23.88
CA THR A 466 7.01 27.61 -24.25
C THR A 466 7.15 27.02 -25.67
N ALA A 467 6.10 26.40 -26.22
CA ALA A 467 6.07 25.97 -27.61
C ALA A 467 5.83 27.12 -28.60
N LYS A 468 5.14 28.21 -28.18
CA LYS A 468 5.02 29.45 -28.98
C LYS A 468 6.35 30.20 -29.05
N GLU A 469 7.18 30.15 -28.00
CA GLU A 469 8.54 30.71 -28.02
C GLU A 469 9.53 29.93 -28.90
N ALA A 470 9.26 28.66 -29.20
CA ALA A 470 10.13 27.83 -30.03
C ALA A 470 9.80 27.88 -31.54
N ALA A 471 8.74 28.58 -31.95
CA ALA A 471 8.44 28.84 -33.35
C ALA A 471 9.21 30.09 -33.82
N PRO A 472 9.99 30.04 -34.92
CA PRO A 472 10.67 31.21 -35.46
C PRO A 472 9.65 32.07 -36.23
N GLN A 473 8.75 32.75 -35.51
CA GLN A 473 7.84 33.74 -36.08
C GLN A 473 7.58 34.84 -35.05
N SER A 474 8.51 35.81 -35.00
CA SER A 474 8.16 37.24 -34.88
C SER A 474 9.37 38.17 -34.98
N ALA A 475 10.61 37.68 -35.16
CA ALA A 475 11.74 38.59 -35.39
C ALA A 475 11.51 39.47 -36.64
N ASP A 476 11.04 38.90 -37.76
CA ASP A 476 10.79 39.68 -38.98
C ASP A 476 9.56 40.60 -38.87
N GLN A 477 8.50 40.20 -38.16
CA GLN A 477 7.30 41.04 -37.98
C GLN A 477 7.54 42.19 -36.98
N ASP A 478 8.30 41.93 -35.92
CA ASP A 478 8.69 42.96 -34.95
C ASP A 478 9.72 43.93 -35.57
N LEU A 479 10.62 43.44 -36.43
CA LEU A 479 11.55 44.27 -37.21
C LEU A 479 10.82 45.10 -38.28
N GLU A 480 9.82 44.55 -38.97
CA GLU A 480 9.01 45.30 -39.94
C GLU A 480 8.14 46.37 -39.29
N ASP A 481 7.58 46.14 -38.09
CA ASP A 481 6.82 47.16 -37.36
C ASP A 481 7.75 48.23 -36.75
N PHE A 482 8.96 47.84 -36.33
CA PHE A 482 10.03 48.76 -35.91
C PHE A 482 10.51 49.66 -37.06
N ASP A 483 10.80 49.10 -38.24
CA ASP A 483 11.20 49.84 -39.43
C ASP A 483 10.09 50.78 -39.94
N ARG A 484 8.83 50.37 -39.80
CA ARG A 484 7.68 51.20 -40.15
C ARG A 484 7.56 52.43 -39.25
N ARG A 485 7.87 52.29 -37.95
CA ARG A 485 7.89 53.40 -36.98
C ARG A 485 9.11 54.30 -37.11
N LEU A 486 10.21 53.80 -37.66
CA LEU A 486 11.37 54.63 -38.01
C LEU A 486 11.15 55.47 -39.29
N ARG A 487 10.17 55.10 -40.12
CA ARG A 487 9.81 55.80 -41.37
C ARG A 487 8.62 56.77 -41.24
N SER A 488 7.95 56.80 -40.07
CA SER A 488 6.96 57.80 -39.69
C SER A 488 7.61 58.86 -38.80
#